data_AF-A0A935CHD0-F1
#
_entry.id   AF-A0A935CHD0-F1
#
_cell.length_a   1.000
_cell.length_b   1.000
_cell.length_c   1.000
_cell.angle_alpha   90.00
_cell.angle_beta   90.00
_cell.angle_gamma   90.00
#
_symmetry.space_group_name_H-M   'P 1'
#
loop_
_entity.id
_entity.type
_entity.pdbx_description
1 polymer ?
#
loop_
_entity_poly.entity_id
_entity_poly.type
_entity_poly.pdbx_seq_one_letter_code
_entity_poly.pdbx_strand_id
1 'polypeptide(L)'
;MALCLGIHIGHDSSCALLRDGSLLSAIQQERLTRRKYELCFGLTNELPINYCLDAAAVRLQDLDFICSSFQSVGPAGTGLGRRLIDENFNLFDPFDERHYVISHHLAHGYHAFGMSRFSRAAVLVTDLSGSATVAGADFALPFRQWYRDIVGQRKLHALRSETLSIYRGGPGGLEVVEKEYALPHVAGDVFVQSAASLYENVSRGNLWHLQR
;
A
#
# COMPACT_ATOMS: atom_id res chain seq x y z
N MET A 1 8.20 23.60 1.36
CA MET A 1 8.24 22.62 2.45
C MET A 1 6.98 21.79 2.30
N ALA A 2 7.09 20.48 2.17
CA ALA A 2 5.98 19.56 2.00
C ALA A 2 5.98 18.52 3.13
N LEU A 3 4.85 18.38 3.82
CA LEU A 3 4.62 17.46 4.92
C LEU A 3 3.61 16.40 4.49
N CYS A 4 4.04 15.14 4.46
CA CYS A 4 3.27 14.02 3.93
C CYS A 4 3.10 12.93 4.98
N LEU A 5 1.86 12.48 5.19
CA LEU A 5 1.54 11.27 5.93
C LEU A 5 1.36 10.10 4.95
N GLY A 6 2.26 9.11 5.00
CA GLY A 6 2.12 7.83 4.31
C GLY A 6 1.34 6.82 5.16
N ILE A 7 0.41 6.11 4.56
CA ILE A 7 -0.40 5.06 5.20
C ILE A 7 -0.31 3.79 4.34
N HIS A 8 0.11 2.69 4.94
CA HIS A 8 0.06 1.37 4.30
C HIS A 8 -1.08 0.55 4.88
N ILE A 9 -1.91 -0.01 3.99
CA ILE A 9 -3.08 -0.81 4.32
C ILE A 9 -2.95 -2.17 3.64
N GLY A 10 -2.76 -3.20 4.45
CA GLY A 10 -2.55 -4.56 3.99
C GLY A 10 -2.05 -5.45 5.12
N HIS A 11 -1.10 -6.32 4.80
CA HIS A 11 -0.29 -6.92 5.86
C HIS A 11 0.70 -5.89 6.41
N ASP A 12 1.04 -5.99 7.69
CA ASP A 12 2.00 -5.08 8.32
C ASP A 12 1.63 -3.60 8.19
N SER A 13 0.33 -3.28 8.27
CA SER A 13 -0.18 -1.92 8.17
C SER A 13 0.62 -0.96 9.05
N SER A 14 0.94 0.20 8.49
CA SER A 14 1.90 1.13 9.07
C SER A 14 1.63 2.56 8.65
N CYS A 15 2.22 3.50 9.36
CA CYS A 15 2.22 4.91 8.98
C CYS A 15 3.64 5.45 9.03
N ALA A 16 3.91 6.46 8.20
CA ALA A 16 5.15 7.21 8.20
C ALA A 16 4.85 8.69 7.95
N LEU A 17 5.56 9.59 8.64
CA LEU A 17 5.50 11.02 8.42
C LEU A 17 6.81 11.51 7.83
N LEU A 18 6.74 12.23 6.71
CA LEU A 18 7.89 12.77 6.00
C LEU A 18 7.77 14.28 5.84
N ARG A 19 8.88 14.99 5.97
CA ARG A 19 9.01 16.41 5.63
C ARG A 19 10.10 16.59 4.59
N ASP A 20 9.74 17.11 3.42
CA ASP A 20 10.68 17.35 2.31
C ASP A 20 11.55 16.12 1.98
N GLY A 21 10.91 14.94 1.95
CA GLY A 21 11.57 13.65 1.71
C GLY A 21 12.35 13.08 2.91
N SER A 22 12.46 13.81 4.02
CA SER A 22 13.10 13.32 5.25
C SER A 22 12.09 12.66 6.19
N LEU A 23 12.41 11.46 6.65
CA LEU A 23 11.58 10.72 7.61
C LEU A 23 11.59 11.39 8.99
N LEU A 24 10.41 11.67 9.54
CA LEU A 24 10.23 12.20 10.90
C LEU A 24 9.84 11.10 11.88
N SER A 25 8.89 10.25 11.50
CA SER A 25 8.42 9.12 12.31
C SER A 25 7.89 8.02 11.41
N ALA A 26 8.00 6.76 11.83
CA ALA A 26 7.36 5.63 11.19
C ALA A 26 7.15 4.49 12.19
N ILE A 27 6.01 3.81 12.11
CA ILE A 27 5.70 2.68 12.97
C ILE A 27 4.70 1.73 12.31
N GLN A 28 4.84 0.43 12.60
CA GLN A 28 3.87 -0.59 12.24
C GLN A 28 2.78 -0.70 13.32
N GLN A 29 1.54 -0.91 12.90
CA GLN A 29 0.36 -1.08 13.77
C GLN A 29 0.58 -2.16 14.83
N GLU A 30 1.17 -3.30 14.47
CA GLU A 30 1.42 -4.42 15.41
C GLU A 30 2.28 -4.02 16.63
N ARG A 31 3.09 -2.97 16.53
CA ARG A 31 3.90 -2.48 17.65
C ARG A 31 3.02 -1.87 18.74
N LEU A 32 1.90 -1.27 18.35
CA LEU A 32 0.89 -0.68 19.22
C LEU A 32 -0.15 -1.70 19.65
N THR A 33 -0.72 -2.48 18.72
CA THR A 33 -1.77 -3.46 19.02
C THR A 33 -1.25 -4.71 19.73
N ARG A 34 0.05 -4.98 19.61
CA ARG A 34 0.73 -6.19 20.11
C ARG A 34 0.21 -7.48 19.48
N ARG A 35 -0.57 -7.37 18.40
CA ARG A 35 -1.08 -8.49 17.60
C ARG A 35 -0.18 -8.65 16.38
N LYS A 36 0.61 -9.72 16.41
CA LYS A 36 1.65 -9.98 15.41
C LYS A 36 1.01 -10.25 14.03
N TYR A 37 1.51 -9.61 12.98
CA TYR A 37 1.02 -9.74 11.59
C TYR A 37 -0.46 -9.40 11.42
N GLU A 38 -0.97 -8.48 12.23
CA GLU A 38 -2.36 -8.05 12.11
C GLU A 38 -2.65 -7.45 10.73
N LEU A 39 -3.66 -8.01 10.07
CA LEU A 39 -4.16 -7.53 8.79
C LEU A 39 -5.09 -6.34 9.00
N CYS A 40 -4.90 -5.29 8.21
CA CYS A 40 -5.83 -4.17 8.17
C CYS A 40 -6.27 -3.91 6.73
N PHE A 41 -7.60 -3.79 6.55
CA PHE A 41 -8.26 -3.89 5.25
C PHE A 41 -8.80 -2.55 4.73
N GLY A 42 -8.65 -1.48 5.51
CA GLY A 42 -9.21 -0.18 5.21
C GLY A 42 -8.66 0.90 6.15
N LEU A 43 -9.22 2.10 6.05
CA LEU A 43 -8.99 3.17 7.01
C LEU A 43 -9.71 2.82 8.32
N THR A 44 -8.94 2.60 9.38
CA THR A 44 -9.45 2.28 10.73
C THR A 44 -8.78 3.17 11.78
N ASN A 45 -9.39 3.28 12.95
CA ASN A 45 -8.81 4.03 14.07
C ASN A 45 -7.64 3.28 14.75
N GLU A 46 -7.34 2.04 14.33
CA GLU A 46 -6.15 1.31 14.80
C GLU A 46 -4.87 1.71 14.05
N LEU A 47 -5.01 2.41 12.91
CA LEU A 47 -3.87 2.91 12.16
C LEU A 47 -3.03 3.86 13.05
N PRO A 48 -1.70 3.72 13.05
CA PRO A 48 -0.83 4.47 13.95
C PRO A 48 -0.58 5.93 13.51
N ILE A 49 -1.60 6.61 12.99
CA ILE A 49 -1.54 7.98 12.49
C ILE A 49 -1.22 8.95 13.63
N ASN A 50 -1.99 8.91 14.73
CA ASN A 50 -1.79 9.79 15.87
C ASN A 50 -0.40 9.61 16.48
N TYR A 51 0.09 8.37 16.58
CA TYR A 51 1.45 8.11 17.04
C TYR A 51 2.50 8.85 16.20
N CYS A 52 2.38 8.77 14.86
CA CYS A 52 3.34 9.43 13.97
C CYS A 52 3.28 10.96 14.09
N LEU A 53 2.08 11.52 14.21
CA LEU A 53 1.85 12.96 14.38
C LEU A 53 2.40 13.45 15.72
N ASP A 54 2.08 12.76 16.83
CA ASP A 54 2.52 13.09 18.17
C ASP A 54 4.04 13.00 18.31
N ALA A 55 4.65 11.92 17.79
CA ALA A 55 6.10 11.72 17.81
C ALA A 55 6.89 12.82 17.08
N ALA A 56 6.25 13.48 16.10
CA ALA A 56 6.83 14.56 15.32
C ALA A 56 6.36 15.96 15.75
N ALA A 57 5.50 16.06 16.77
CA ALA A 57 4.83 17.30 17.19
C ALA A 57 4.15 18.05 16.02
N VAL A 58 3.47 17.30 15.15
CA VAL A 58 2.75 17.79 13.97
C VAL A 58 1.25 17.60 14.17
N ARG A 59 0.43 18.52 13.70
CA ARG A 59 -1.03 18.38 13.71
C ARG A 59 -1.52 18.00 12.31
N LEU A 60 -2.67 17.33 12.22
CA LEU A 60 -3.27 16.89 10.96
C LEU A 60 -3.49 18.05 9.95
N GLN A 61 -3.84 19.24 10.44
CA GLN A 61 -4.03 20.44 9.62
C GLN A 61 -2.72 21.00 9.03
N ASP A 62 -1.57 20.58 9.56
CA ASP A 62 -0.27 21.00 9.06
C ASP A 62 0.21 20.11 7.89
N LEU A 63 -0.51 19.01 7.60
CA LEU A 63 -0.21 18.11 6.48
C LEU A 63 -0.60 18.76 5.15
N ASP A 64 0.30 18.67 4.17
CA ASP A 64 0.04 19.03 2.78
C ASP A 64 -0.57 17.84 2.01
N PHE A 65 -0.14 16.62 2.36
CA PHE A 65 -0.58 15.38 1.69
C PHE A 65 -0.81 14.25 2.67
N ILE A 66 -1.80 13.41 2.35
CA ILE A 66 -2.00 12.08 2.92
C ILE A 66 -1.92 11.10 1.74
N CYS A 67 -1.06 10.10 1.81
CA CYS A 67 -0.85 9.14 0.73
C CYS A 67 -1.04 7.72 1.27
N SER A 68 -2.14 7.08 0.86
CA SER A 68 -2.43 5.69 1.21
C SER A 68 -1.96 4.73 0.12
N SER A 69 -1.49 3.55 0.50
CA SER A 69 -1.29 2.41 -0.39
C SER A 69 -2.15 1.25 0.08
N PHE A 70 -2.86 0.62 -0.85
CA PHE A 70 -3.69 -0.54 -0.57
C PHE A 70 -3.14 -1.73 -1.33
N GLN A 71 -2.69 -2.75 -0.59
CA GLN A 71 -2.02 -3.89 -1.17
C GLN A 71 -2.94 -4.77 -2.02
N SER A 72 -4.25 -4.78 -1.77
CA SER A 72 -5.19 -5.58 -2.57
C SER A 72 -6.59 -5.02 -2.43
N VAL A 73 -6.91 -3.99 -3.19
CA VAL A 73 -8.28 -3.51 -3.32
C VAL A 73 -8.77 -3.86 -4.72
N GLY A 74 -9.43 -5.02 -4.83
CA GLY A 74 -10.06 -5.49 -6.05
C GLY A 74 -11.04 -6.68 -5.84
N PRO A 75 -12.08 -6.84 -6.69
CA PRO A 75 -13.17 -7.84 -6.64
C PRO A 75 -12.84 -9.31 -6.42
N ALA A 76 -11.57 -9.68 -6.34
CA ALA A 76 -11.12 -11.06 -6.18
C ALA A 76 -10.20 -11.26 -4.98
N GLY A 77 -10.27 -10.44 -3.92
CA GLY A 77 -9.61 -10.87 -2.67
C GLY A 77 -9.66 -9.93 -1.47
N THR A 78 -9.64 -8.62 -1.66
CA THR A 78 -9.72 -7.66 -0.55
C THR A 78 -10.19 -6.32 -1.12
N GLY A 79 -10.94 -5.53 -0.36
CA GLY A 79 -11.46 -4.22 -0.80
C GLY A 79 -12.86 -4.18 -1.46
N LEU A 80 -13.32 -5.23 -2.15
CA LEU A 80 -14.75 -5.35 -2.57
C LEU A 80 -15.54 -6.41 -1.80
N GLY A 81 -14.91 -7.07 -0.82
CA GLY A 81 -15.55 -7.95 0.17
C GLY A 81 -15.37 -7.50 1.62
N ARG A 82 -14.62 -6.41 1.85
CA ARG A 82 -14.39 -5.78 3.17
C ARG A 82 -14.50 -4.26 3.00
N ARG A 83 -14.83 -3.54 4.08
CA ARG A 83 -15.01 -2.08 4.04
C ARG A 83 -13.66 -1.38 3.87
N LEU A 84 -13.55 -0.46 2.91
CA LEU A 84 -12.36 0.38 2.69
C LEU A 84 -12.21 1.49 3.73
N ILE A 85 -13.32 1.88 4.34
CA ILE A 85 -13.41 2.90 5.38
C ILE A 85 -14.24 2.27 6.50
N ASP A 86 -13.68 2.20 7.70
CA ASP A 86 -14.43 1.74 8.87
C ASP A 86 -15.56 2.72 9.20
N GLU A 87 -16.67 2.20 9.74
CA GLU A 87 -17.84 3.02 10.08
C GLU A 87 -17.56 4.08 11.14
N ASN A 88 -16.59 3.82 12.02
CA ASN A 88 -16.21 4.72 13.10
C ASN A 88 -14.94 5.50 12.79
N PHE A 89 -14.43 5.42 11.55
CA PHE A 89 -13.21 6.12 11.16
C PHE A 89 -13.37 7.63 11.31
N ASN A 90 -12.53 8.25 12.14
CA ASN A 90 -12.64 9.67 12.47
C ASN A 90 -11.30 10.40 12.61
N LEU A 91 -10.19 9.77 12.19
CA LEU A 91 -8.86 10.37 12.27
C LEU A 91 -8.68 11.53 11.28
N PHE A 92 -9.34 11.48 10.12
CA PHE A 92 -9.45 12.56 9.15
C PHE A 92 -10.63 12.30 8.19
N ASP A 93 -11.01 13.25 7.33
CA ASP A 93 -11.97 13.00 6.26
C ASP A 93 -11.31 12.17 5.14
N PRO A 94 -11.71 10.90 4.89
CA PRO A 94 -11.13 10.09 3.82
C PRO A 94 -11.19 10.76 2.44
N PHE A 95 -12.13 11.67 2.22
CA PHE A 95 -12.35 12.35 0.95
C PHE A 95 -11.76 13.77 0.89
N ASP A 96 -10.92 14.11 1.86
CA ASP A 96 -10.09 15.32 1.87
C ASP A 96 -9.29 15.44 0.56
N GLU A 97 -9.18 16.65 0.03
CA GLU A 97 -8.46 16.93 -1.22
C GLU A 97 -6.96 16.63 -1.15
N ARG A 98 -6.41 16.57 0.06
CA ARG A 98 -5.02 16.21 0.36
C ARG A 98 -4.80 14.70 0.33
N HIS A 99 -5.86 13.89 0.30
CA HIS A 99 -5.74 12.43 0.35
C HIS A 99 -5.63 11.81 -1.05
N TYR A 100 -4.52 11.13 -1.28
CA TYR A 100 -4.18 10.40 -2.49
C TYR A 100 -4.00 8.91 -2.19
N VAL A 101 -4.16 8.10 -3.23
CA VAL A 101 -3.83 6.67 -3.21
C VAL A 101 -2.82 6.39 -4.30
N ILE A 102 -1.75 5.68 -3.92
CA ILE A 102 -0.68 5.25 -4.80
C ILE A 102 -0.71 3.73 -4.98
N SER A 103 -0.29 3.24 -6.15
CA SER A 103 -0.06 1.81 -6.38
C SER A 103 0.96 1.24 -5.40
N HIS A 104 0.71 0.02 -4.93
CA HIS A 104 1.52 -0.65 -3.91
C HIS A 104 2.96 -0.88 -4.37
N HIS A 105 3.18 -1.40 -5.59
CA HIS A 105 4.53 -1.58 -6.11
C HIS A 105 5.24 -0.24 -6.36
N LEU A 106 4.51 0.80 -6.79
CA LEU A 106 5.08 2.14 -6.93
C LEU A 106 5.52 2.70 -5.57
N ALA A 107 4.76 2.47 -4.50
CA ALA A 107 5.14 2.85 -3.14
C ALA A 107 6.43 2.12 -2.69
N HIS A 108 6.52 0.81 -2.92
CA HIS A 108 7.77 0.06 -2.70
C HIS A 108 8.93 0.62 -3.50
N GLY A 109 8.70 0.95 -4.77
CA GLY A 109 9.70 1.54 -5.64
C GLY A 109 10.22 2.86 -5.10
N TYR A 110 9.34 3.78 -4.71
CA TYR A 110 9.72 5.09 -4.17
C TYR A 110 10.45 4.97 -2.84
N HIS A 111 10.04 4.06 -1.96
CA HIS A 111 10.75 3.78 -0.72
C HIS A 111 12.17 3.28 -1.01
N ALA A 112 12.31 2.24 -1.85
CA ALA A 112 13.61 1.67 -2.19
C ALA A 112 14.53 2.70 -2.87
N PHE A 113 14.04 3.41 -3.90
CA PHE A 113 14.83 4.39 -4.63
C PHE A 113 15.16 5.61 -3.78
N GLY A 114 14.19 6.18 -3.08
CA GLY A 114 14.36 7.36 -2.23
C GLY A 114 15.36 7.16 -1.10
N MET A 115 15.44 5.94 -0.55
CA MET A 115 16.41 5.60 0.50
C MET A 115 17.78 5.14 -0.03
N SER A 116 17.90 4.90 -1.34
CA SER A 116 19.09 4.28 -1.93
C SER A 116 20.33 5.19 -2.02
N ARG A 117 20.15 6.52 -1.96
CA ARG A 117 21.17 7.55 -2.21
C ARG A 117 21.74 7.59 -3.64
N PHE A 118 21.23 6.76 -4.56
CA PHE A 118 21.63 6.82 -5.97
C PHE A 118 20.79 7.86 -6.71
N SER A 119 21.43 8.65 -7.57
CA SER A 119 20.72 9.59 -8.46
C SER A 119 20.01 8.90 -9.62
N ARG A 120 20.41 7.66 -9.93
CA ARG A 120 19.82 6.77 -10.94
C ARG A 120 19.97 5.32 -10.51
N ALA A 121 18.91 4.52 -10.63
CA ALA A 121 18.94 3.10 -10.30
C ALA A 121 17.92 2.32 -11.13
N ALA A 122 18.17 1.04 -11.37
CA ALA A 122 17.09 0.11 -11.68
C ALA A 122 16.48 -0.34 -10.34
N VAL A 123 15.15 -0.36 -10.25
CA VAL A 123 14.43 -0.78 -9.05
C VAL A 123 13.58 -1.98 -9.41
N LEU A 124 13.76 -3.08 -8.69
CA LEU A 124 12.97 -4.29 -8.85
C LEU A 124 12.10 -4.46 -7.60
N VAL A 125 10.79 -4.55 -7.82
CA VAL A 125 9.81 -4.89 -6.79
C VAL A 125 9.25 -6.27 -7.11
N THR A 126 9.39 -7.19 -6.18
CA THR A 126 8.80 -8.54 -6.23
C THR A 126 8.01 -8.77 -4.96
N ASP A 127 6.69 -8.89 -5.10
CA ASP A 127 5.77 -9.09 -3.99
C ASP A 127 4.75 -10.17 -4.38
N LEU A 128 4.03 -10.72 -3.40
CA LEU A 128 2.97 -11.69 -3.66
C LEU A 128 1.89 -11.10 -4.56
N SER A 129 1.43 -9.92 -4.17
CA SER A 129 0.39 -9.16 -4.83
C SER A 129 0.53 -7.71 -4.43
N GLY A 130 0.64 -6.83 -5.43
CA GLY A 130 0.41 -5.40 -5.28
C GLY A 130 -1.00 -5.00 -5.68
N SER A 131 -1.15 -3.74 -6.07
CA SER A 131 -2.45 -3.18 -6.38
C SER A 131 -3.11 -3.89 -7.57
N ALA A 132 -4.43 -4.06 -7.50
CA ALA A 132 -5.21 -4.64 -8.60
C ALA A 132 -5.78 -3.52 -9.47
N THR A 133 -5.37 -3.44 -10.74
CA THR A 133 -5.85 -2.40 -11.66
C THR A 133 -6.36 -2.97 -12.97
N VAL A 134 -7.24 -2.20 -13.61
CA VAL A 134 -7.60 -2.41 -15.00
C VAL A 134 -6.41 -1.96 -15.85
N ALA A 135 -5.88 -2.84 -16.70
CA ALA A 135 -4.68 -2.63 -17.53
C ALA A 135 -3.31 -2.65 -16.81
N GLY A 136 -3.24 -2.79 -15.49
CA GLY A 136 -1.97 -2.98 -14.76
C GLY A 136 -1.15 -1.71 -14.55
N ALA A 137 -1.61 -0.55 -15.04
CA ALA A 137 -0.86 0.70 -14.92
C ALA A 137 -0.70 1.15 -13.46
N ASP A 138 0.43 1.79 -13.17
CA ASP A 138 0.60 2.54 -11.92
C ASP A 138 -0.35 3.73 -11.86
N PHE A 139 -0.70 4.10 -10.63
CA PHE A 139 -1.54 5.26 -10.35
C PHE A 139 -1.08 5.98 -9.08
N ALA A 140 -1.32 7.28 -9.08
CA ALA A 140 -1.29 8.15 -7.91
C ALA A 140 -2.46 9.13 -8.08
N LEU A 141 -3.61 8.81 -7.47
CA LEU A 141 -4.88 9.49 -7.74
C LEU A 141 -5.47 10.06 -6.45
N PRO A 142 -6.24 11.16 -6.50
CA PRO A 142 -7.04 11.59 -5.37
C PRO A 142 -7.92 10.43 -4.88
N PHE A 143 -8.00 10.23 -3.55
CA PHE A 143 -8.75 9.11 -2.95
C PHE A 143 -10.20 9.10 -3.41
N ARG A 144 -10.83 10.26 -3.53
CA ARG A 144 -12.20 10.40 -4.05
C ARG A 144 -12.37 9.80 -5.44
N GLN A 145 -11.42 10.05 -6.34
CA GLN A 145 -11.43 9.49 -7.69
C GLN A 145 -11.22 7.98 -7.63
N TRP A 146 -10.16 7.54 -6.96
CA TRP A 146 -9.82 6.13 -6.83
C TRP A 146 -10.96 5.31 -6.20
N TYR A 147 -11.56 5.81 -5.12
CA TYR A 147 -12.68 5.17 -4.42
C TYR A 147 -13.90 5.02 -5.31
N ARG A 148 -14.27 6.09 -6.06
CA ARG A 148 -15.36 6.02 -7.04
C ARG A 148 -15.05 5.00 -8.13
N ASP A 149 -13.82 4.98 -8.63
CA ASP A 149 -13.43 4.11 -9.74
C ASP A 149 -13.41 2.63 -9.30
N ILE A 150 -13.06 2.33 -8.05
CA ILE A 150 -13.11 0.97 -7.48
C ILE A 150 -14.54 0.55 -7.09
N VAL A 151 -15.29 1.40 -6.36
CA VAL A 151 -16.64 1.07 -5.86
C VAL A 151 -17.71 1.16 -6.94
N GLY A 152 -17.53 2.04 -7.93
CA GLY A 152 -18.43 2.22 -9.06
C GLY A 152 -18.33 1.11 -10.12
N GLN A 153 -17.33 0.22 -10.04
CA GLN A 153 -17.17 -0.90 -10.97
C GLN A 153 -18.22 -1.99 -10.74
N ARG A 154 -19.36 -1.87 -11.43
CA ARG A 154 -20.38 -2.92 -11.55
C ARG A 154 -19.95 -4.01 -12.56
N LYS A 155 -18.91 -4.81 -12.22
CA LYS A 155 -18.38 -6.01 -12.94
C LYS A 155 -17.81 -5.81 -14.37
N LEU A 156 -16.85 -6.70 -14.75
CA LEU A 156 -16.55 -7.27 -16.11
C LEU A 156 -15.15 -7.08 -16.75
N HIS A 157 -14.08 -6.74 -16.03
CA HIS A 157 -12.71 -6.98 -16.57
C HIS A 157 -11.87 -7.79 -15.58
N ALA A 158 -11.07 -8.72 -16.10
CA ALA A 158 -10.13 -9.49 -15.32
C ALA A 158 -9.09 -8.53 -14.75
N LEU A 159 -9.19 -8.24 -13.46
CA LEU A 159 -8.18 -7.46 -12.77
C LEU A 159 -6.85 -8.18 -12.82
N ARG A 160 -5.80 -7.37 -12.73
CA ARG A 160 -4.42 -7.81 -12.75
C ARG A 160 -3.77 -7.30 -11.50
N SER A 161 -3.36 -8.22 -10.63
CA SER A 161 -2.56 -7.90 -9.46
C SER A 161 -1.10 -7.86 -9.87
N GLU A 162 -0.40 -6.82 -9.47
CA GLU A 162 1.04 -6.69 -9.67
C GLU A 162 1.77 -7.84 -8.95
N THR A 163 2.71 -8.50 -9.62
CA THR A 163 3.56 -9.55 -9.02
C THR A 163 5.05 -9.23 -9.15
N LEU A 164 5.41 -8.47 -10.19
CA LEU A 164 6.75 -7.96 -10.39
C LEU A 164 6.67 -6.60 -11.06
N SER A 165 7.54 -5.67 -10.67
CA SER A 165 7.67 -4.37 -11.34
C SER A 165 9.13 -3.93 -11.40
N ILE A 166 9.58 -3.56 -12.60
CA ILE A 166 10.89 -2.99 -12.85
C ILE A 166 10.69 -1.52 -13.20
N TYR A 167 11.40 -0.67 -12.46
CA TYR A 167 11.43 0.76 -12.69
C TYR A 167 12.82 1.24 -13.05
N ARG A 168 12.88 2.28 -13.87
CA ARG A 168 14.05 3.12 -14.07
C ARG A 168 13.90 4.36 -13.18
N GLY A 169 14.70 4.43 -12.13
CA GLY A 169 14.79 5.60 -11.26
C GLY A 169 15.77 6.63 -11.80
N GLY A 170 15.39 7.90 -11.72
CA GLY A 170 16.22 9.05 -12.08
C GLY A 170 15.69 10.36 -11.47
N PRO A 171 16.21 11.52 -11.91
CA PRO A 171 15.81 12.83 -11.39
C PRO A 171 14.30 13.14 -11.51
N GLY A 172 13.61 12.51 -12.46
CA GLY A 172 12.17 12.65 -12.67
C GLY A 172 11.29 11.70 -11.85
N GLY A 173 11.88 10.89 -10.97
CA GLY A 173 11.17 9.84 -10.21
C GLY A 173 11.35 8.46 -10.85
N LEU A 174 10.29 7.66 -10.80
CA LEU A 174 10.27 6.28 -11.30
C LEU A 174 9.49 6.18 -12.61
N GLU A 175 10.12 5.62 -13.62
CA GLU A 175 9.50 5.25 -14.89
C GLU A 175 9.34 3.73 -14.96
N VAL A 176 8.14 3.25 -15.31
CA VAL A 176 7.91 1.82 -15.51
C VAL A 176 8.72 1.32 -16.70
N VAL A 177 9.53 0.29 -16.51
CA VAL A 177 10.23 -0.43 -17.58
C VAL A 177 9.44 -1.68 -17.94
N GLU A 178 9.04 -2.46 -16.94
CA GLU A 178 8.34 -3.73 -17.12
C GLU A 178 7.50 -4.04 -15.91
N LYS A 179 6.37 -4.72 -16.13
CA LYS A 179 5.54 -5.26 -15.05
C LYS A 179 5.00 -6.61 -15.44
N GLU A 180 4.97 -7.50 -14.45
CA GLU A 180 4.23 -8.75 -14.52
C GLU A 180 3.02 -8.69 -13.61
N TYR A 181 1.99 -9.42 -14.02
CA TYR A 181 0.74 -9.49 -13.30
C TYR A 181 0.21 -10.91 -13.27
N ALA A 182 -0.56 -11.19 -12.23
CA ALA A 182 -1.37 -12.39 -12.14
C ALA A 182 -2.86 -12.06 -12.16
N LEU A 183 -3.65 -13.04 -12.60
CA LEU A 183 -5.08 -13.05 -12.34
C LEU A 183 -5.27 -13.28 -10.83
N PRO A 184 -5.93 -12.37 -10.10
CA PRO A 184 -6.17 -12.55 -8.68
C PRO A 184 -7.11 -13.75 -8.48
N HIS A 185 -6.74 -14.63 -7.56
CA HIS A 185 -7.54 -15.81 -7.23
C HIS A 185 -8.57 -15.47 -6.13
N VAL A 186 -9.83 -15.87 -6.33
CA VAL A 186 -10.95 -15.54 -5.43
C VAL A 186 -10.86 -16.16 -4.03
N ALA A 187 -10.10 -17.23 -3.87
CA ALA A 187 -9.79 -17.82 -2.57
C ALA A 187 -8.54 -17.16 -1.99
N GLY A 188 -8.66 -16.58 -0.79
CA GLY A 188 -7.63 -15.79 -0.12
C GLY A 188 -6.32 -16.52 0.20
N ASP A 189 -6.26 -17.84 -0.01
CA ASP A 189 -5.13 -18.72 0.31
C ASP A 189 -4.61 -19.49 -0.91
N VAL A 190 -5.06 -19.17 -2.13
CA VAL A 190 -4.55 -19.81 -3.35
C VAL A 190 -3.43 -18.98 -3.93
N PHE A 191 -2.25 -19.58 -3.87
CA PHE A 191 -0.98 -19.05 -4.32
C PHE A 191 -1.05 -18.48 -5.73
N VAL A 192 -0.76 -17.19 -5.83
CA VAL A 192 -0.39 -16.55 -7.08
C VAL A 192 0.74 -17.38 -7.71
N GLN A 193 0.68 -17.70 -9.00
CA GLN A 193 1.79 -18.40 -9.68
C GLN A 193 2.74 -17.33 -10.24
N SER A 194 3.69 -16.87 -9.43
CA SER A 194 4.78 -15.98 -9.87
C SER A 194 6.10 -16.40 -9.25
N ALA A 195 7.22 -15.93 -9.78
CA ALA A 195 8.52 -16.16 -9.16
C ALA A 195 8.58 -15.62 -7.71
N ALA A 196 7.84 -14.54 -7.42
CA ALA A 196 7.78 -13.92 -6.10
C ALA A 196 7.02 -14.78 -5.08
N SER A 197 5.90 -15.40 -5.49
CA SER A 197 5.13 -16.25 -4.58
C SER A 197 5.88 -17.51 -4.15
N LEU A 198 6.81 -18.02 -4.97
CA LEU A 198 7.66 -19.15 -4.59
C LEU A 198 8.44 -18.85 -3.29
N TYR A 199 8.98 -17.63 -3.15
CA TYR A 199 9.74 -17.23 -1.98
C TYR A 199 8.87 -17.13 -0.73
N GLU A 200 7.66 -16.58 -0.87
CA GLU A 200 6.74 -16.46 0.27
C GLU A 200 6.15 -17.80 0.70
N ASN A 201 5.86 -18.68 -0.26
CA ASN A 201 5.36 -20.03 0.03
C ASN A 201 6.40 -20.82 0.83
N VAL A 202 7.68 -20.65 0.50
CA VAL A 202 8.79 -21.28 1.23
C VAL A 202 8.97 -20.64 2.61
N SER A 203 8.87 -19.31 2.75
CA SER A 203 9.04 -18.64 4.04
C SER A 203 7.90 -18.93 5.02
N ARG A 204 6.66 -19.09 4.52
CA ARG A 204 5.47 -19.41 5.32
C ARG A 204 5.28 -20.90 5.58
N GLY A 205 5.84 -21.79 4.76
CA GLY A 205 5.72 -23.25 4.92
C GLY A 205 6.12 -23.78 6.30
N ASN A 206 7.02 -23.10 7.01
CA ASN A 206 7.49 -23.49 8.36
C ASN A 206 6.67 -22.91 9.52
N LEU A 207 5.80 -21.93 9.29
CA LEU A 207 5.05 -21.24 10.37
C LEU A 207 3.74 -21.95 10.74
N TRP A 208 3.18 -22.76 9.83
CA TRP A 208 1.91 -23.46 10.03
C TRP A 208 1.95 -24.57 11.10
N HIS A 209 3.14 -25.01 11.52
CA HIS A 209 3.30 -25.98 12.60
C HIS A 209 3.32 -25.36 14.01
N LEU A 210 3.35 -24.03 14.13
CA LEU A 210 3.48 -23.34 15.42
C LEU A 210 2.19 -22.69 15.94
N GLN A 211 1.07 -22.88 15.24
CA GLN A 211 -0.25 -22.35 15.64
C GLN A 211 -1.30 -23.46 15.86
N ARG A 212 -0.87 -24.66 16.30
CA ARG A 212 -1.78 -25.67 16.87
C ARG A 212 -1.52 -25.85 18.35
#